data_AF-A0A7X2SZQ6-F1
#
_entry.id   AF-A0A7X2SZQ6-F1
#
_cell.length_a   1.000
_cell.length_b   1.000
_cell.length_c   1.000
_cell.angle_alpha   90.00
_cell.angle_beta   90.00
_cell.angle_gamma   90.00
#
_symmetry.space_group_name_H-M   'P 1'
#
loop_
_entity.id
_entity.type
_entity.pdbx_description
1 polymer ?
#
loop_
_entity_poly.entity_id
_entity_poly.type
_entity_poly.pdbx_seq_one_letter_code
_entity_poly.pdbx_strand_id
1 'polypeptide(L)'
;MPPQTQAPAPIIPTPPPTPTPTPPDFTAPPQMPPVQPSPVSSSKPILLLLILILVILVAGAVWYFMAGKQGMKESPQETNVVQNGAVENSAVVPASGISWYGNPVTLPDLNLFAYKGIKYTDSGENAVIIIPKEEYPPSYKEIGERDGKKIIFAHGGYDGTRVAFGATLLFFEKDANGSYSLIKNMSDAVVSATDDNEGPFIAMSGVTTDNTTIYTDLKPAEFSYGGLTFTPVPGIDVSRSVPNIQEYTTEKIATIPGHGELLLQKRVNTFDPDSVIQLVAYLVKSPSGFFHTFKVAFPFMTDDSVPHITWNDSSQNTSPFTKGFVGGCGSGERSQIIQDDISSFVQAVGKTNTGEVVYGFKDVNGAQARSIYTTQGKHYTGGQMQQVTESEWLQSHGVIFYKNFHGAYMPFGNSIFSSGAECGKPVIYLYPTKETDVSVSVDATVTVSEPSYGNGWSVRAKPNGSLSLANGSTFGSLFWEGTGHGEYPAITSGTVVASKDIKQTLRKNLNDLGLNAKESADFMEFWLPLMPSTPFVRLTWFTTADMNKLAALHITPRPDTMIRVFLDFQGLKESVVIPTQTLSSIPRKGFTVVEWGGLLVR
;
A
#
# COMPACT_ATOMS: atom_id res chain seq x y z
N MET A 1 -45.71 -56.73 -26.54
CA MET A 1 -46.15 -55.74 -25.52
C MET A 1 -45.86 -54.35 -26.07
N PRO A 2 -46.89 -53.61 -26.51
CA PRO A 2 -46.71 -52.24 -26.99
C PRO A 2 -46.56 -51.27 -25.80
N PRO A 3 -45.78 -50.19 -25.93
CA PRO A 3 -45.61 -49.19 -24.88
C PRO A 3 -46.87 -48.32 -24.75
N GLN A 4 -47.27 -48.09 -23.50
CA GLN A 4 -48.44 -47.30 -23.11
C GLN A 4 -48.27 -45.82 -23.47
N THR A 5 -49.28 -45.28 -24.13
CA THR A 5 -49.57 -43.86 -24.33
C THR A 5 -49.89 -43.18 -23.00
N GLN A 6 -49.05 -42.22 -22.59
CA GLN A 6 -49.39 -41.28 -21.51
C GLN A 6 -50.21 -40.12 -22.06
N ALA A 7 -51.33 -39.84 -21.38
CA ALA A 7 -52.23 -38.73 -21.65
C ALA A 7 -51.60 -37.37 -21.27
N PRO A 8 -51.96 -36.27 -21.95
CA PRO A 8 -51.44 -34.93 -21.66
C PRO A 8 -51.98 -34.38 -20.34
N ALA A 9 -51.12 -33.68 -19.60
CA ALA A 9 -51.45 -32.97 -18.36
C ALA A 9 -52.34 -31.73 -18.64
N PRO A 10 -53.21 -31.33 -17.68
CA PRO A 10 -54.19 -30.27 -17.88
C PRO A 10 -53.56 -28.86 -17.91
N ILE A 11 -54.07 -28.02 -18.80
CA ILE A 11 -53.70 -26.61 -18.98
C ILE A 11 -54.28 -25.79 -17.83
N ILE A 12 -53.43 -25.12 -17.05
CA ILE A 12 -53.81 -24.16 -16.01
C ILE A 12 -54.06 -22.79 -16.69
N PRO A 13 -55.20 -22.11 -16.47
CA PRO A 13 -55.45 -20.79 -17.04
C PRO A 13 -54.58 -19.72 -16.35
N THR A 14 -53.92 -18.90 -17.15
CA THR A 14 -53.14 -17.73 -16.71
C THR A 14 -54.05 -16.63 -16.16
N PRO A 15 -53.68 -15.94 -15.07
CA PRO A 15 -54.43 -14.79 -14.55
C PRO A 15 -54.35 -13.58 -15.52
N PRO A 16 -55.36 -12.69 -15.53
CA PRO A 16 -55.37 -11.52 -16.42
C PRO A 16 -54.31 -10.48 -16.03
N PRO A 17 -53.81 -9.68 -17.00
CA PRO A 17 -52.79 -8.68 -16.74
C PRO A 17 -53.32 -7.54 -15.87
N THR A 18 -52.50 -7.11 -14.90
CA THR A 18 -52.73 -5.94 -14.05
C THR A 18 -52.63 -4.65 -14.88
N PRO A 19 -53.53 -3.65 -14.70
CA PRO A 19 -53.49 -2.42 -15.47
C PRO A 19 -52.25 -1.58 -15.15
N THR A 20 -51.55 -1.15 -16.20
CA THR A 20 -50.40 -0.23 -16.14
C THR A 20 -50.87 1.19 -15.76
N PRO A 21 -50.20 1.89 -14.82
CA PRO A 21 -50.53 3.28 -14.54
C PRO A 21 -50.03 4.20 -15.66
N THR A 22 -50.93 5.03 -16.17
CA THR A 22 -50.66 6.11 -17.12
C THR A 22 -49.76 7.18 -16.50
N PRO A 23 -48.74 7.71 -17.20
CA PRO A 23 -47.90 8.78 -16.68
C PRO A 23 -48.66 10.12 -16.64
N PRO A 24 -48.40 10.98 -15.64
CA PRO A 24 -48.98 12.32 -15.61
C PRO A 24 -48.30 13.26 -16.61
N ASP A 25 -49.14 13.95 -17.37
CA ASP A 25 -48.81 15.03 -18.29
C ASP A 25 -48.48 16.31 -17.49
N PHE A 26 -47.32 16.90 -17.72
CA PHE A 26 -46.90 18.17 -17.10
C PHE A 26 -46.47 19.15 -18.19
N THR A 27 -47.45 19.76 -18.86
CA THR A 27 -47.26 20.99 -19.61
C THR A 27 -47.57 22.22 -18.76
N ALA A 28 -46.57 23.11 -18.67
CA ALA A 28 -46.59 24.55 -18.33
C ALA A 28 -46.98 25.00 -16.89
N PRO A 29 -46.18 25.90 -16.27
CA PRO A 29 -46.45 26.45 -14.93
C PRO A 29 -47.50 27.57 -14.94
N PRO A 30 -48.33 27.71 -13.89
CA PRO A 30 -49.28 28.81 -13.76
C PRO A 30 -48.60 30.12 -13.30
N GLN A 31 -48.96 31.23 -13.96
CA GLN A 31 -48.65 32.60 -13.56
C GLN A 31 -49.42 32.99 -12.28
N MET A 32 -48.76 33.69 -11.36
CA MET A 32 -49.41 34.38 -10.23
C MET A 32 -49.51 35.90 -10.46
N PRO A 33 -50.48 36.59 -9.83
CA PRO A 33 -50.81 38.00 -10.08
C PRO A 33 -49.83 38.98 -9.41
N PRO A 34 -49.87 40.29 -9.78
CA PRO A 34 -48.92 41.28 -9.27
C PRO A 34 -49.24 41.69 -7.82
N VAL A 35 -48.22 41.75 -6.97
CA VAL A 35 -48.32 42.26 -5.60
C VAL A 35 -47.70 43.67 -5.54
N GLN A 36 -48.48 44.63 -5.04
CA GLN A 36 -48.10 46.03 -4.81
C GLN A 36 -47.04 46.19 -3.68
N PRO A 37 -46.20 47.25 -3.72
CA PRO A 37 -45.19 47.49 -2.69
C PRO A 37 -45.78 48.09 -1.40
N SER A 38 -45.26 47.65 -0.25
CA SER A 38 -45.50 48.21 1.08
C SER A 38 -44.20 48.81 1.67
N PRO A 39 -44.28 49.75 2.62
CA PRO A 39 -43.33 50.85 2.75
C PRO A 39 -42.08 50.54 3.59
N VAL A 40 -41.00 51.23 3.25
CA VAL A 40 -39.67 51.16 3.88
C VAL A 40 -39.69 51.77 5.29
N SER A 41 -39.29 50.97 6.28
CA SER A 41 -39.01 51.42 7.66
C SER A 41 -37.49 51.52 7.88
N SER A 42 -37.04 52.68 8.38
CA SER A 42 -35.65 53.10 8.50
C SER A 42 -34.88 52.39 9.63
N SER A 43 -33.88 51.57 9.29
CA SER A 43 -32.99 50.91 10.26
C SER A 43 -31.73 51.75 10.55
N LYS A 44 -31.88 52.77 11.40
CA LYS A 44 -30.75 53.49 12.01
C LYS A 44 -29.82 52.67 12.95
N PRO A 45 -30.10 51.44 13.43
CA PRO A 45 -29.15 50.73 14.30
C PRO A 45 -28.08 49.89 13.55
N ILE A 46 -28.24 49.63 12.24
CA ILE A 46 -27.29 48.81 11.47
C ILE A 46 -26.04 49.61 11.04
N LEU A 47 -26.22 50.90 10.75
CA LEU A 47 -25.12 51.80 10.37
C LEU A 47 -24.17 52.08 11.55
N LEU A 48 -24.69 52.19 12.77
CA LEU A 48 -23.89 52.37 13.99
C LEU A 48 -23.02 51.14 14.32
N LEU A 49 -23.53 49.93 14.07
CA LEU A 49 -22.80 48.68 14.30
C LEU A 49 -21.63 48.53 13.30
N LEU A 50 -21.84 48.91 12.03
CA LEU A 50 -20.80 48.86 10.99
C LEU A 50 -19.70 49.91 11.22
N ILE A 51 -20.05 51.11 11.72
CA ILE A 51 -19.06 52.13 12.09
C ILE A 51 -18.21 51.65 13.28
N LEU A 52 -18.80 50.98 14.27
CA LEU A 52 -18.08 50.45 15.43
C LEU A 52 -17.06 49.37 15.03
N ILE A 53 -17.44 48.45 14.13
CA ILE A 53 -16.54 47.39 13.61
C ILE A 53 -15.38 48.01 12.81
N LEU A 54 -15.66 49.05 12.01
CA LEU A 54 -14.62 49.75 11.24
C LEU A 54 -13.62 50.48 12.16
N VAL A 55 -14.09 51.11 13.24
CA VAL A 55 -13.22 51.79 14.22
C VAL A 55 -12.32 50.79 14.95
N ILE A 56 -12.81 49.59 15.28
CA ILE A 56 -12.02 48.53 15.93
C ILE A 56 -10.93 48.00 14.99
N LEU A 57 -11.26 47.77 13.71
CA LEU A 57 -10.30 47.30 12.71
C LEU A 57 -9.21 48.34 12.41
N VAL A 58 -9.58 49.63 12.33
CA VAL A 58 -8.60 50.72 12.13
C VAL A 58 -7.73 50.92 13.37
N ALA A 59 -8.29 50.82 14.58
CA ALA A 59 -7.51 50.90 15.82
C ALA A 59 -6.50 49.74 15.96
N GLY A 60 -6.89 48.52 15.58
CA GLY A 60 -5.99 47.36 15.57
C GLY A 60 -4.85 47.48 14.55
N ALA A 61 -5.14 47.98 13.35
CA ALA A 61 -4.14 48.24 12.32
C ALA A 61 -3.16 49.35 12.72
N VAL A 62 -3.65 50.42 13.35
CA VAL A 62 -2.80 51.53 13.86
C VAL A 62 -1.92 51.05 15.02
N TRP A 63 -2.42 50.20 15.92
CA TRP A 63 -1.62 49.61 16.99
C TRP A 63 -0.48 48.72 16.46
N TYR A 64 -0.78 47.84 15.50
CA TYR A 64 0.23 46.99 14.85
C TYR A 64 1.31 47.81 14.13
N PHE A 65 0.91 48.91 13.46
CA PHE A 65 1.85 49.79 12.75
C PHE A 65 2.67 50.70 13.68
N MET A 66 2.14 51.07 14.86
CA MET A 66 2.87 51.84 15.86
C MET A 66 3.81 50.96 16.72
N ALA A 67 3.46 49.70 16.97
CA ALA A 67 4.33 48.73 17.64
C ALA A 67 5.53 48.31 16.77
N GLY A 68 5.41 48.36 15.44
CA GLY A 68 6.48 48.02 14.50
C GLY A 68 7.54 49.10 14.22
N LYS A 69 7.48 50.28 14.87
CA LYS A 69 8.35 51.43 14.53
C LYS A 69 9.30 51.95 15.64
N GLN A 70 9.40 51.30 16.80
CA GLN A 70 10.50 51.57 17.74
C GLN A 70 11.59 50.50 17.59
N GLY A 71 12.64 50.84 16.83
CA GLY A 71 13.78 49.96 16.56
C GLY A 71 14.67 49.71 17.77
N MET A 72 15.27 48.53 17.83
CA MET A 72 16.42 48.25 18.70
C MET A 72 17.69 48.12 17.85
N LYS A 73 18.68 48.92 18.26
CA LYS A 73 20.04 49.01 17.74
C LYS A 73 20.84 47.75 18.08
N GLU A 74 21.71 47.34 17.17
CA GLU A 74 22.71 46.29 17.38
C GLU A 74 23.95 46.76 18.14
N SER A 75 24.57 45.78 18.82
CA SER A 75 25.96 45.63 19.26
C SER A 75 26.28 45.99 20.72
N PRO A 76 27.23 45.28 21.38
CA PRO A 76 27.46 43.82 21.42
C PRO A 76 27.61 43.35 22.89
N GLN A 77 27.17 42.14 23.27
CA GLN A 77 27.88 41.32 24.27
C GLN A 77 27.26 39.94 24.54
N GLU A 78 28.16 38.97 24.59
CA GLU A 78 28.15 37.72 25.35
C GLU A 78 27.16 36.62 24.95
N THR A 79 27.64 35.83 23.97
CA THR A 79 27.41 34.39 23.87
C THR A 79 27.64 33.68 25.20
N ASN A 80 26.57 33.51 25.98
CA ASN A 80 26.45 32.33 26.83
C ASN A 80 25.85 31.21 25.99
N VAL A 81 26.75 30.51 25.31
CA VAL A 81 26.52 29.17 24.82
C VAL A 81 26.18 28.31 26.04
N VAL A 82 24.89 28.13 26.34
CA VAL A 82 24.49 26.86 26.92
C VAL A 82 24.69 25.89 25.78
N GLN A 83 25.79 25.15 25.85
CA GLN A 83 25.97 23.96 25.04
C GLN A 83 24.72 23.13 25.30
N ASN A 84 23.79 23.11 24.34
CA ASN A 84 23.15 21.84 24.03
C ASN A 84 24.34 20.95 23.74
N GLY A 85 24.70 20.15 24.75
CA GLY A 85 25.75 19.16 24.61
C GLY A 85 25.51 18.51 23.27
N ALA A 86 26.60 18.38 22.49
CA ALA A 86 26.60 17.41 21.43
C ALA A 86 25.87 16.19 22.01
N VAL A 87 24.74 15.80 21.40
CA VAL A 87 24.38 14.40 21.46
C VAL A 87 25.64 13.76 20.91
N GLU A 88 26.49 13.23 21.79
CA GLU A 88 27.51 12.31 21.38
C GLU A 88 26.73 11.34 20.52
N ASN A 89 26.96 11.39 19.21
CA ASN A 89 26.76 10.25 18.35
C ASN A 89 27.67 9.20 18.99
N SER A 90 27.14 8.52 20.01
CA SER A 90 27.78 7.39 20.64
C SER A 90 28.03 6.48 19.46
N ALA A 91 29.31 6.34 19.10
CA ALA A 91 29.70 5.65 17.90
C ALA A 91 29.02 4.29 17.96
N VAL A 92 28.17 4.00 16.99
CA VAL A 92 27.52 2.70 16.88
C VAL A 92 28.63 1.67 16.83
N VAL A 93 28.69 0.78 17.81
CA VAL A 93 29.76 -0.21 17.91
C VAL A 93 29.22 -1.53 17.34
N PRO A 94 29.79 -2.05 16.25
CA PRO A 94 29.53 -3.42 15.83
C PRO A 94 29.84 -4.37 16.98
N ALA A 95 28.86 -5.14 17.42
CA ALA A 95 29.05 -6.08 18.50
C ALA A 95 30.05 -7.17 18.09
N SER A 96 31.03 -7.43 18.94
CA SER A 96 31.99 -8.53 18.81
C SER A 96 31.68 -9.65 19.81
N GLY A 97 32.28 -10.83 19.62
CA GLY A 97 32.14 -11.94 20.60
C GLY A 97 30.77 -12.61 20.61
N ILE A 98 29.99 -12.45 19.54
CA ILE A 98 28.64 -13.02 19.44
C ILE A 98 28.75 -14.51 19.11
N SER A 99 28.04 -15.33 19.89
CA SER A 99 27.82 -16.75 19.63
C SER A 99 26.37 -16.99 19.27
N TRP A 100 26.09 -17.21 17.99
CA TRP A 100 24.73 -17.51 17.56
C TRP A 100 24.37 -18.99 17.74
N TYR A 101 23.14 -19.27 18.12
CA TYR A 101 22.67 -20.65 18.29
C TYR A 101 22.34 -21.29 16.96
N GLY A 102 22.68 -22.57 16.78
CA GLY A 102 22.32 -23.32 15.56
C GLY A 102 20.81 -23.36 15.31
N ASN A 103 20.01 -23.48 16.38
CA ASN A 103 18.56 -23.43 16.35
C ASN A 103 18.06 -22.43 17.41
N PRO A 104 17.15 -21.49 17.07
CA PRO A 104 16.54 -20.61 18.06
C PRO A 104 15.74 -21.41 19.10
N VAL A 105 15.82 -21.01 20.37
CA VAL A 105 15.06 -21.63 21.46
C VAL A 105 13.81 -20.81 21.72
N THR A 106 12.63 -21.41 21.56
CA THR A 106 11.36 -20.76 21.90
C THR A 106 11.26 -20.52 23.39
N LEU A 107 10.95 -19.29 23.78
CA LEU A 107 10.77 -18.88 25.17
C LEU A 107 9.27 -18.69 25.49
N PRO A 108 8.85 -18.85 26.76
CA PRO A 108 7.51 -18.45 27.19
C PRO A 108 7.34 -16.93 27.03
N ASP A 109 6.10 -16.44 27.21
CA ASP A 109 5.84 -15.00 27.25
C ASP A 109 6.70 -14.34 28.34
N LEU A 110 7.62 -13.48 27.91
CA LEU A 110 8.54 -12.78 28.79
C LEU A 110 7.94 -11.49 29.36
N ASN A 111 6.76 -11.08 28.89
CA ASN A 111 6.09 -9.86 29.35
C ASN A 111 7.04 -8.64 29.20
N LEU A 112 7.68 -8.49 28.03
CA LEU A 112 8.67 -7.42 27.79
C LEU A 112 8.07 -6.17 27.14
N PHE A 113 6.90 -6.29 26.52
CA PHE A 113 6.25 -5.18 25.83
C PHE A 113 4.73 -5.24 25.93
N ALA A 114 4.13 -4.07 25.77
CA ALA A 114 2.69 -3.89 25.66
C ALA A 114 2.36 -3.10 24.39
N TYR A 115 1.22 -3.42 23.78
CA TYR A 115 0.70 -2.73 22.61
C TYR A 115 -0.07 -1.48 23.04
N LYS A 116 0.26 -0.32 22.47
CA LYS A 116 -0.56 0.89 22.54
C LYS A 116 -1.52 0.90 21.36
N GLY A 117 -2.80 0.83 21.66
CA GLY A 117 -3.88 1.13 20.73
C GLY A 117 -4.42 2.54 21.00
N ILE A 118 -5.09 3.14 20.02
CA ILE A 118 -5.87 4.35 20.25
C ILE A 118 -7.33 3.93 20.41
N LYS A 119 -7.89 4.16 21.60
CA LYS A 119 -9.33 4.08 21.82
C LYS A 119 -9.92 5.44 21.51
N TYR A 120 -10.53 5.53 20.34
CA TYR A 120 -11.31 6.67 19.95
C TYR A 120 -12.57 6.73 20.82
N THR A 121 -12.71 7.82 21.57
CA THR A 121 -13.93 8.08 22.36
C THR A 121 -14.86 9.00 21.55
N ASP A 122 -16.17 8.88 21.78
CA ASP A 122 -17.19 9.67 21.07
C ASP A 122 -17.05 11.19 21.29
N SER A 123 -16.23 11.63 22.25
CA SER A 123 -15.93 13.04 22.54
C SER A 123 -14.80 13.64 21.69
N GLY A 124 -14.14 12.84 20.84
CA GLY A 124 -12.99 13.30 20.04
C GLY A 124 -11.67 13.39 20.81
N GLU A 125 -11.65 12.98 22.08
CA GLU A 125 -10.41 12.78 22.84
C GLU A 125 -9.89 11.37 22.57
N ASN A 126 -8.76 11.28 21.87
CA ASN A 126 -8.07 10.03 21.63
C ASN A 126 -7.40 9.57 22.93
N ALA A 127 -7.93 8.51 23.55
CA ALA A 127 -7.28 7.88 24.69
C ALA A 127 -6.31 6.81 24.19
N VAL A 128 -5.05 6.91 24.58
CA VAL A 128 -4.09 5.81 24.38
C VAL A 128 -4.48 4.69 25.35
N ILE A 129 -4.80 3.51 24.82
CA ILE A 129 -5.10 2.31 25.60
C ILE A 129 -4.02 1.27 25.41
N ILE A 130 -3.84 0.41 26.40
CA ILE A 130 -3.04 -0.80 26.26
C ILE A 130 -3.94 -1.88 25.66
N ILE A 131 -3.58 -2.44 24.50
CA ILE A 131 -4.31 -3.57 23.91
C ILE A 131 -3.94 -4.84 24.69
N PRO A 132 -4.92 -5.64 25.12
CA PRO A 132 -4.67 -6.90 25.81
C PRO A 132 -3.80 -7.84 24.96
N LYS A 133 -2.78 -8.44 25.57
CA LYS A 133 -1.82 -9.34 24.91
C LYS A 133 -2.45 -10.65 24.42
N GLU A 134 -3.61 -10.99 24.96
CA GLU A 134 -4.37 -12.19 24.62
C GLU A 134 -4.96 -12.12 23.21
N GLU A 135 -5.17 -10.90 22.69
CA GLU A 135 -5.67 -10.69 21.32
C GLU A 135 -4.57 -10.97 20.28
N TYR A 136 -3.31 -10.63 20.61
CA TYR A 136 -2.16 -10.82 19.73
C TYR A 136 -0.92 -11.25 20.53
N PRO A 137 -0.75 -12.56 20.78
CA PRO A 137 0.31 -13.03 21.67
C PRO A 137 1.69 -12.80 21.04
N PRO A 138 2.61 -12.15 21.77
CA PRO A 138 3.98 -12.03 21.31
C PRO A 138 4.69 -13.38 21.32
N SER A 139 5.70 -13.55 20.46
CA SER A 139 6.58 -14.72 20.51
C SER A 139 8.02 -14.30 20.75
N TYR A 140 8.74 -15.11 21.53
CA TYR A 140 10.11 -14.83 21.93
C TYR A 140 11.00 -16.03 21.58
N LYS A 141 12.17 -15.75 21.03
CA LYS A 141 13.18 -16.74 20.70
C LYS A 141 14.54 -16.30 21.19
N GLU A 142 15.23 -17.13 21.95
CA GLU A 142 16.65 -16.96 22.20
C GLU A 142 17.44 -17.37 20.95
N ILE A 143 18.23 -16.47 20.40
CA ILE A 143 18.91 -16.65 19.11
C ILE A 143 20.44 -16.69 19.21
N GLY A 144 20.99 -16.29 20.34
CA GLY A 144 22.43 -16.27 20.56
C GLY A 144 22.81 -15.73 21.93
N GLU A 145 24.11 -15.51 22.13
CA GLU A 145 24.68 -14.96 23.34
C GLU A 145 25.84 -14.01 22.98
N ARG A 146 26.01 -12.94 23.76
CA ARG A 146 27.14 -12.02 23.66
C ARG A 146 27.55 -11.59 25.06
N ASP A 147 28.83 -11.71 25.37
CA ASP A 147 29.40 -11.26 26.66
C ASP A 147 28.63 -11.76 27.90
N GLY A 148 28.15 -13.02 27.86
CA GLY A 148 27.36 -13.62 28.94
C GLY A 148 25.87 -13.23 28.95
N LYS A 149 25.42 -12.39 28.01
CA LYS A 149 24.02 -11.96 27.87
C LYS A 149 23.32 -12.75 26.76
N LYS A 150 22.09 -13.20 27.02
CA LYS A 150 21.27 -13.89 26.03
C LYS A 150 20.65 -12.89 25.06
N ILE A 151 20.80 -13.13 23.76
CA ILE A 151 20.18 -12.35 22.69
C ILE A 151 18.82 -12.96 22.39
N ILE A 152 17.77 -12.17 22.59
CA ILE A 152 16.37 -12.56 22.44
C ILE A 152 15.77 -11.75 21.30
N PHE A 153 15.18 -12.46 20.36
CA PHE A 153 14.39 -11.90 19.28
C PHE A 153 12.91 -12.09 19.60
N ALA A 154 12.13 -11.02 19.52
CA ALA A 154 10.70 -11.05 19.77
C ALA A 154 9.93 -10.57 18.54
N HIS A 155 8.86 -11.28 18.23
CA HIS A 155 7.84 -10.85 17.28
C HIS A 155 6.69 -10.24 18.07
N GLY A 156 6.40 -8.95 17.84
CA GLY A 156 5.16 -8.31 18.27
C GLY A 156 3.99 -8.84 17.45
N GLY A 157 3.02 -9.46 18.11
CA GLY A 157 1.78 -9.89 17.46
C GLY A 157 0.97 -8.67 17.03
N TYR A 158 0.73 -8.55 15.72
CA TYR A 158 -0.25 -7.70 15.03
C TYR A 158 -0.24 -6.18 15.33
N ASP A 159 -0.14 -5.36 14.29
CA ASP A 159 -0.35 -3.92 14.38
C ASP A 159 -1.70 -3.43 13.82
N GLY A 160 -2.63 -4.34 13.44
CA GLY A 160 -3.95 -3.91 12.96
C GLY A 160 -3.99 -3.18 11.63
N THR A 161 -2.86 -2.98 10.97
CA THR A 161 -2.74 -2.21 9.73
C THR A 161 -1.86 -2.91 8.68
N ARG A 162 -1.00 -3.86 9.09
CA ARG A 162 -0.05 -4.59 8.25
C ARG A 162 -0.36 -6.08 8.18
N VAL A 163 -1.33 -6.44 7.35
CA VAL A 163 -1.31 -7.78 6.74
C VAL A 163 -0.34 -7.83 5.54
N ALA A 164 0.23 -6.67 5.15
CA ALA A 164 1.16 -6.56 4.03
C ALA A 164 2.66 -6.44 4.42
N PHE A 165 3.01 -6.18 5.69
CA PHE A 165 4.41 -5.96 6.12
C PHE A 165 4.71 -6.44 7.54
N GLY A 166 4.77 -7.76 7.77
CA GLY A 166 5.51 -8.39 8.88
C GLY A 166 5.07 -8.11 10.32
N ALA A 167 5.49 -8.98 11.25
CA ALA A 167 5.40 -8.72 12.68
C ALA A 167 6.41 -7.64 13.10
N THR A 168 6.12 -6.85 14.15
CA THR A 168 7.11 -5.91 14.70
C THR A 168 8.31 -6.68 15.26
N LEU A 169 9.52 -6.28 14.85
CA LEU A 169 10.75 -6.97 15.20
C LEU A 169 11.46 -6.25 16.35
N LEU A 170 11.64 -6.97 17.45
CA LEU A 170 12.28 -6.45 18.65
C LEU A 170 13.47 -7.33 19.05
N PHE A 171 14.55 -6.69 19.49
CA PHE A 171 15.74 -7.38 19.99
C PHE A 171 16.02 -6.97 21.42
N PHE A 172 16.25 -7.96 22.29
CA PHE A 172 16.61 -7.75 23.67
C PHE A 172 17.90 -8.48 24.01
N GLU A 173 18.64 -7.95 24.96
CA GLU A 173 19.64 -8.72 25.71
C GLU A 173 19.14 -8.96 27.13
N LYS A 174 19.30 -10.19 27.62
CA LYS A 174 19.06 -10.55 29.01
C LYS A 174 20.39 -10.84 29.70
N ASP A 175 20.69 -10.12 30.78
CA ASP A 175 21.89 -10.33 31.56
C ASP A 175 21.77 -11.49 32.59
N ALA A 176 22.86 -11.79 33.28
CA ALA A 176 22.91 -12.85 34.29
C ALA A 176 22.02 -12.57 35.52
N ASN A 177 21.66 -11.31 35.78
CA ASN A 177 20.77 -10.90 36.86
C ASN A 177 19.28 -10.99 36.44
N GLY A 178 19.02 -11.31 35.17
CA GLY A 178 17.69 -11.38 34.60
C GLY A 178 17.12 -10.03 34.15
N SER A 179 17.93 -8.97 34.11
CA SER A 179 17.53 -7.67 33.58
C SER A 179 17.58 -7.66 32.05
N TYR A 180 16.62 -6.95 31.44
CA TYR A 180 16.48 -6.87 29.99
C TYR A 180 16.91 -5.50 29.46
N SER A 181 17.57 -5.49 28.31
CA SER A 181 17.94 -4.29 27.56
C SER A 181 17.36 -4.38 26.15
N LEU A 182 16.53 -3.43 25.74
CA LEU A 182 16.07 -3.29 24.36
C LEU A 182 17.22 -2.78 23.49
N ILE A 183 17.59 -3.54 22.46
CA ILE A 183 18.62 -3.16 21.49
C ILE A 183 17.97 -2.30 20.41
N LYS A 184 17.92 -0.98 20.66
CA LYS A 184 17.13 -0.03 19.85
C LYS A 184 17.55 -0.01 18.40
N ASN A 185 18.86 -0.04 18.12
CA ASN A 185 19.36 0.00 16.75
C ASN A 185 19.03 -1.27 15.95
N MET A 186 18.64 -2.36 16.61
CA MET A 186 18.21 -3.60 15.96
C MET A 186 16.69 -3.75 15.90
N SER A 187 15.96 -2.96 16.68
CA SER A 187 14.50 -3.04 16.80
C SER A 187 13.80 -2.03 15.90
N ASP A 188 12.54 -2.28 15.56
CA ASP A 188 11.77 -1.34 14.75
C ASP A 188 11.64 0.05 15.42
N ALA A 189 11.68 1.10 14.59
CA ALA A 189 11.70 2.50 15.03
C ALA A 189 10.45 2.95 15.81
N VAL A 190 9.41 2.12 15.87
CA VAL A 190 8.14 2.35 16.56
C VAL A 190 8.18 2.05 18.06
N VAL A 191 9.34 1.70 18.61
CA VAL A 191 9.52 1.37 20.04
C VAL A 191 10.36 2.42 20.74
N SER A 192 9.75 3.13 21.69
CA SER A 192 10.47 3.94 22.67
C SER A 192 10.55 3.21 24.00
N ALA A 193 11.71 3.28 24.64
CA ALA A 193 11.89 2.86 26.03
C ALA A 193 11.81 4.05 27.01
N THR A 194 11.51 5.25 26.47
CA THR A 194 11.15 6.47 27.21
C THR A 194 9.69 6.80 26.92
N ASP A 195 9.01 7.39 27.91
CA ASP A 195 7.56 7.72 27.98
C ASP A 195 7.02 8.68 26.90
N ASP A 196 7.65 8.75 25.73
CA ASP A 196 7.21 9.62 24.65
C ASP A 196 6.02 8.97 23.91
N ASN A 197 4.93 9.72 23.80
CA ASN A 197 3.60 9.29 23.31
C ASN A 197 3.53 8.93 21.82
N GLU A 198 4.65 8.68 21.15
CA GLU A 198 4.72 8.45 19.71
C GLU A 198 5.22 7.04 19.39
N GLY A 199 4.40 6.02 19.66
CA GLY A 199 4.66 4.64 19.24
C GLY A 199 3.59 3.62 19.64
N PRO A 200 3.25 2.64 18.78
CA PRO A 200 2.33 1.52 19.09
C PRO A 200 2.88 0.50 20.10
N PHE A 201 4.14 0.63 20.55
CA PHE A 201 4.75 -0.31 21.51
C PHE A 201 5.43 0.44 22.65
N ILE A 202 5.27 -0.08 23.88
CA ILE A 202 6.04 0.37 25.04
C ILE A 202 6.79 -0.82 25.60
N ALA A 203 8.08 -0.64 25.88
CA ALA A 203 8.81 -1.56 26.74
C ALA A 203 8.21 -1.50 28.16
N MET A 204 7.93 -2.66 28.77
CA MET A 204 7.39 -2.69 30.13
C MET A 204 8.44 -2.31 31.17
N SER A 205 7.99 -1.95 32.39
CA SER A 205 8.86 -1.49 33.46
C SER A 205 9.99 -2.49 33.75
N GLY A 206 11.21 -1.98 33.93
CA GLY A 206 12.40 -2.81 34.18
C GLY A 206 13.19 -3.23 32.93
N VAL A 207 12.79 -2.76 31.74
CA VAL A 207 13.61 -2.86 30.52
C VAL A 207 14.42 -1.59 30.32
N THR A 208 15.74 -1.72 30.20
CA THR A 208 16.63 -0.59 29.87
C THR A 208 16.81 -0.47 28.35
N THR A 209 17.39 0.62 27.85
CA THR A 209 17.66 0.81 26.42
C THR A 209 19.14 0.79 26.11
N ASP A 210 19.51 0.03 25.09
CA ASP A 210 20.83 0.10 24.47
C ASP A 210 20.70 0.75 23.08
N ASN A 211 21.28 1.94 22.95
CA ASN A 211 21.31 2.73 21.71
C ASN A 211 22.64 2.59 20.95
N THR A 212 23.52 1.71 21.38
CA THR A 212 24.91 1.60 20.89
C THR A 212 25.16 0.29 20.15
N THR A 213 24.59 -0.82 20.64
CA THR A 213 24.82 -2.17 20.11
C THR A 213 24.15 -2.38 18.76
N ILE A 214 24.89 -2.94 17.79
CA ILE A 214 24.37 -3.46 16.52
C ILE A 214 24.92 -4.86 16.24
N TYR A 215 24.03 -5.77 15.86
CA TYR A 215 24.38 -7.08 15.30
C TYR A 215 24.45 -6.99 13.77
N THR A 216 25.64 -6.68 13.23
CA THR A 216 25.84 -6.50 11.79
C THR A 216 25.51 -7.75 10.98
N ASP A 217 25.71 -8.93 11.56
CA ASP A 217 25.36 -10.22 10.94
C ASP A 217 23.87 -10.38 10.61
N LEU A 218 23.00 -9.60 11.27
CA LEU A 218 21.56 -9.59 11.05
C LEU A 218 21.10 -8.40 10.18
N LYS A 219 22.03 -7.52 9.80
CA LYS A 219 21.79 -6.37 8.92
C LYS A 219 22.55 -6.55 7.61
N PRO A 220 22.01 -7.35 6.68
CA PRO A 220 22.63 -7.50 5.38
C PRO A 220 22.77 -6.14 4.69
N ALA A 221 23.91 -5.91 4.03
CA ALA A 221 24.10 -4.76 3.16
C ALA A 221 23.59 -5.05 1.74
N GLU A 222 23.26 -3.99 1.01
CA GLU A 222 23.06 -4.06 -0.44
C GLU A 222 24.35 -4.54 -1.14
N PHE A 223 24.18 -5.30 -2.22
CA PHE A 223 25.30 -5.72 -3.06
C PHE A 223 24.88 -5.84 -4.53
N SER A 224 25.86 -5.84 -5.42
CA SER A 224 25.64 -6.10 -6.84
C SER A 224 26.27 -7.43 -7.24
N TYR A 225 25.56 -8.22 -8.03
CA TYR A 225 26.05 -9.50 -8.54
C TYR A 225 25.38 -9.82 -9.88
N GLY A 226 26.18 -10.24 -10.87
CA GLY A 226 25.66 -10.65 -12.18
C GLY A 226 24.84 -9.59 -12.92
N GLY A 227 25.24 -8.32 -12.81
CA GLY A 227 24.55 -7.19 -13.46
C GLY A 227 23.27 -6.74 -12.76
N LEU A 228 22.94 -7.29 -11.59
CA LEU A 228 21.76 -6.93 -10.80
C LEU A 228 22.17 -6.34 -9.46
N THR A 229 21.33 -5.46 -8.92
CA THR A 229 21.48 -4.91 -7.56
C THR A 229 20.48 -5.57 -6.63
N PHE A 230 20.98 -6.08 -5.51
CA PHE A 230 20.23 -6.79 -4.48
C PHE A 230 20.12 -5.91 -3.25
N THR A 231 18.92 -5.38 -3.02
CA THR A 231 18.63 -4.51 -1.88
C THR A 231 17.91 -5.33 -0.79
N PRO A 232 18.43 -5.36 0.45
CA PRO A 232 17.82 -6.13 1.53
C PRO A 232 16.41 -5.61 1.84
N VAL A 233 15.48 -6.53 2.10
CA VAL A 233 14.13 -6.19 2.53
C VAL A 233 14.10 -6.12 4.05
N PRO A 234 13.75 -4.96 4.65
CA PRO A 234 13.61 -4.85 6.10
C PRO A 234 12.47 -5.73 6.63
N GLY A 235 12.65 -6.33 7.81
CA GLY A 235 11.54 -6.86 8.62
C GLY A 235 11.00 -8.25 8.28
N ILE A 236 11.33 -8.85 7.14
CA ILE A 236 10.52 -9.98 6.62
C ILE A 236 11.08 -11.38 6.90
N ASP A 237 12.36 -11.55 7.24
CA ASP A 237 12.84 -12.86 7.69
C ASP A 237 14.20 -12.71 8.36
N VAL A 238 14.26 -12.86 9.68
CA VAL A 238 15.51 -13.22 10.39
C VAL A 238 15.26 -14.62 10.95
N SER A 239 15.25 -15.60 10.05
CA SER A 239 15.05 -16.99 10.41
C SER A 239 16.29 -17.81 10.13
N ARG A 240 16.49 -18.89 10.90
CA ARG A 240 17.49 -19.93 10.60
C ARG A 240 16.89 -21.07 9.77
N SER A 241 15.62 -20.93 9.40
CA SER A 241 14.80 -21.99 8.82
C SER A 241 14.44 -21.67 7.38
N VAL A 242 15.33 -21.92 6.41
CA VAL A 242 14.93 -22.09 5.01
C VAL A 242 15.88 -23.08 4.33
N PRO A 243 15.48 -24.35 4.09
CA PRO A 243 14.76 -24.56 2.84
C PRO A 243 13.72 -25.69 2.83
N ASN A 244 12.83 -25.62 1.84
CA ASN A 244 11.78 -26.60 1.49
C ASN A 244 10.65 -26.76 2.51
N ILE A 245 9.87 -25.70 2.68
CA ILE A 245 8.50 -25.86 3.21
C ILE A 245 7.58 -26.32 2.07
N GLN A 246 6.41 -26.88 2.40
CA GLN A 246 5.54 -27.58 1.44
C GLN A 246 5.24 -26.80 0.14
N GLU A 247 5.30 -25.46 0.18
CA GLU A 247 5.02 -24.57 -0.95
C GLU A 247 6.26 -24.02 -1.68
N TYR A 248 7.49 -24.35 -1.26
CA TYR A 248 8.70 -23.74 -1.84
C TYR A 248 9.83 -24.74 -2.01
N THR A 249 10.61 -24.56 -3.06
CA THR A 249 11.94 -25.15 -3.21
C THR A 249 13.00 -24.08 -3.11
N THR A 250 14.22 -24.43 -2.68
CA THR A 250 15.33 -23.47 -2.60
C THR A 250 16.60 -24.07 -3.17
N GLU A 251 17.28 -23.34 -4.05
CA GLU A 251 18.53 -23.74 -4.67
C GLU A 251 19.61 -22.68 -4.46
N LYS A 252 20.87 -23.11 -4.37
CA LYS A 252 22.01 -22.20 -4.27
C LYS A 252 22.41 -21.71 -5.65
N ILE A 253 22.52 -20.39 -5.80
CA ILE A 253 22.97 -19.74 -7.03
C ILE A 253 24.48 -19.47 -6.98
N ALA A 254 24.95 -18.84 -5.88
CA ALA A 254 26.32 -18.38 -5.75
C ALA A 254 26.73 -18.20 -4.28
N THR A 255 28.03 -18.01 -4.05
CA THR A 255 28.55 -17.48 -2.79
C THR A 255 29.03 -16.06 -3.02
N ILE A 256 28.48 -15.11 -2.26
CA ILE A 256 28.74 -13.67 -2.38
C ILE A 256 29.76 -13.26 -1.32
N PRO A 257 30.96 -12.78 -1.72
CA PRO A 257 31.99 -12.35 -0.78
C PRO A 257 31.44 -11.29 0.19
N GLY A 258 31.57 -11.53 1.50
CA GLY A 258 31.08 -10.62 2.54
C GLY A 258 29.59 -10.73 2.88
N HIS A 259 28.78 -11.48 2.11
CA HIS A 259 27.34 -11.59 2.35
C HIS A 259 26.85 -13.01 2.66
N GLY A 260 27.46 -14.05 2.06
CA GLY A 260 27.08 -15.45 2.30
C GLY A 260 26.58 -16.18 1.05
N GLU A 261 25.63 -17.10 1.19
CA GLU A 261 25.10 -17.89 0.07
C GLU A 261 23.89 -17.21 -0.54
N LEU A 262 23.96 -16.82 -1.82
CA LEU A 262 22.81 -16.36 -2.59
C LEU A 262 22.00 -17.56 -3.07
N LEU A 263 20.72 -17.57 -2.74
CA LEU A 263 19.78 -18.64 -3.00
C LEU A 263 18.59 -18.14 -3.81
N LEU A 264 18.04 -19.00 -4.65
CA LEU A 264 16.77 -18.79 -5.34
C LEU A 264 15.71 -19.67 -4.69
N GLN A 265 14.70 -19.05 -4.11
CA GLN A 265 13.52 -19.77 -3.61
C GLN A 265 12.43 -19.73 -4.68
N LYS A 266 11.92 -20.88 -5.11
CA LYS A 266 10.87 -21.03 -6.12
C LYS A 266 9.58 -21.50 -5.45
N ARG A 267 8.44 -20.86 -5.72
CA ARG A 267 7.14 -21.31 -5.24
C ARG A 267 6.67 -22.54 -6.02
N VAL A 268 6.14 -23.57 -5.38
CA VAL A 268 5.49 -24.68 -6.10
C VAL A 268 4.21 -24.15 -6.75
N ASN A 269 4.08 -24.31 -8.07
CA ASN A 269 2.89 -23.92 -8.83
C ASN A 269 1.76 -24.94 -8.59
N THR A 270 1.03 -24.79 -7.49
CA THR A 270 -0.08 -25.71 -7.13
C THR A 270 -1.39 -25.40 -7.83
N PHE A 271 -1.58 -24.16 -8.29
CA PHE A 271 -2.83 -23.70 -8.93
C PHE A 271 -2.82 -23.83 -10.46
N ASP A 272 -1.65 -23.68 -11.07
CA ASP A 272 -1.46 -23.82 -12.52
C ASP A 272 -0.13 -24.55 -12.78
N PRO A 273 -0.12 -25.89 -12.71
CA PRO A 273 1.09 -26.69 -12.89
C PRO A 273 1.70 -26.54 -14.30
N ASP A 274 0.88 -26.15 -15.27
CA ASP A 274 1.30 -25.95 -16.67
C ASP A 274 1.79 -24.51 -16.92
N SER A 275 1.74 -23.63 -15.91
CA SER A 275 2.23 -22.27 -16.02
C SER A 275 3.74 -22.25 -16.22
N VAL A 276 4.18 -21.65 -17.32
CA VAL A 276 5.60 -21.36 -17.55
C VAL A 276 6.14 -20.26 -16.65
N ILE A 277 5.25 -19.52 -15.98
CA ILE A 277 5.61 -18.43 -15.07
C ILE A 277 5.90 -19.02 -13.68
N GLN A 278 7.04 -18.65 -13.12
CA GLN A 278 7.48 -19.07 -11.79
C GLN A 278 7.75 -17.87 -10.91
N LEU A 279 7.04 -17.80 -9.78
CA LEU A 279 7.35 -16.85 -8.71
C LEU A 279 8.61 -17.29 -7.97
N VAL A 280 9.56 -16.37 -7.82
CA VAL A 280 10.82 -16.59 -7.13
C VAL A 280 11.14 -15.48 -6.14
N ALA A 281 11.86 -15.81 -5.08
CA ALA A 281 12.48 -14.86 -4.16
C ALA A 281 14.00 -15.09 -4.13
N TYR A 282 14.77 -14.01 -3.96
CA TYR A 282 16.20 -14.09 -3.74
C TYR A 282 16.47 -13.99 -2.25
N LEU A 283 17.18 -14.99 -1.71
CA LEU A 283 17.54 -15.05 -0.31
C LEU A 283 19.07 -15.04 -0.19
N VAL A 284 19.59 -14.43 0.86
CA VAL A 284 20.99 -14.66 1.27
C VAL A 284 21.00 -15.36 2.61
N LYS A 285 21.67 -16.51 2.66
CA LYS A 285 22.05 -17.16 3.92
C LYS A 285 23.38 -16.58 4.38
N SER A 286 23.36 -15.77 5.43
CA SER A 286 24.56 -15.15 6.00
C SER A 286 25.50 -16.19 6.61
N PRO A 287 26.80 -15.86 6.83
CA PRO A 287 27.74 -16.76 7.49
C PRO A 287 27.30 -17.18 8.90
N SER A 288 26.55 -16.32 9.59
CA SER A 288 25.94 -16.64 10.87
C SER A 288 24.81 -17.67 10.75
N GLY A 289 24.25 -17.88 9.56
CA GLY A 289 23.23 -18.90 9.27
C GLY A 289 21.81 -18.36 9.20
N PHE A 290 21.62 -17.04 9.19
CA PHE A 290 20.33 -16.41 9.02
C PHE A 290 20.01 -16.20 7.54
N PHE A 291 18.75 -16.36 7.17
CA PHE A 291 18.25 -16.08 5.84
C PHE A 291 17.71 -14.66 5.80
N HIS A 292 17.95 -13.97 4.69
CA HIS A 292 17.48 -12.60 4.45
C HIS A 292 16.91 -12.50 3.04
N THR A 293 15.74 -11.89 2.89
CA THR A 293 15.10 -11.66 1.59
C THR A 293 15.63 -10.39 0.92
N PHE A 294 15.81 -10.42 -0.40
CA PHE A 294 16.30 -9.29 -1.19
C PHE A 294 15.36 -8.96 -2.35
N LYS A 295 15.16 -7.66 -2.55
CA LYS A 295 14.62 -7.09 -3.78
C LYS A 295 15.72 -7.05 -4.83
N VAL A 296 15.32 -7.18 -6.08
CA VAL A 296 16.22 -7.13 -7.23
C VAL A 296 15.86 -5.96 -8.12
N ALA A 297 16.83 -5.05 -8.27
CA ALA A 297 16.78 -3.93 -9.20
C ALA A 297 17.60 -4.24 -10.45
N PHE A 298 17.14 -3.71 -11.58
CA PHE A 298 17.73 -3.89 -12.90
C PHE A 298 18.29 -2.54 -13.35
N PRO A 299 19.60 -2.44 -13.66
CA PRO A 299 20.21 -1.15 -14.00
C PRO A 299 19.60 -0.43 -15.20
N PHE A 300 18.96 -1.17 -16.10
CA PHE A 300 18.29 -0.63 -17.28
C PHE A 300 16.87 -0.12 -16.99
N MET A 301 16.30 -0.45 -15.82
CA MET A 301 14.99 0.03 -15.39
C MET A 301 15.14 1.37 -14.67
N THR A 302 14.18 2.25 -14.87
CA THR A 302 14.10 3.58 -14.27
C THR A 302 12.86 3.69 -13.39
N ASP A 303 12.85 4.69 -12.50
CA ASP A 303 11.72 4.94 -11.58
C ASP A 303 10.44 5.40 -12.28
N ASP A 304 10.54 5.92 -13.51
CA ASP A 304 9.39 6.25 -14.38
C ASP A 304 8.94 5.04 -15.23
N SER A 305 9.47 3.86 -14.93
CA SER A 305 9.24 2.59 -15.60
C SER A 305 9.53 2.57 -17.10
N VAL A 306 10.21 3.57 -17.66
CA VAL A 306 10.64 3.59 -19.07
C VAL A 306 12.08 3.08 -19.17
N PRO A 307 12.31 1.78 -19.39
CA PRO A 307 13.65 1.23 -19.40
C PRO A 307 14.52 1.83 -20.50
N HIS A 308 15.82 2.00 -20.18
CA HIS A 308 16.86 2.40 -21.11
C HIS A 308 17.23 1.26 -22.06
N ILE A 309 16.43 1.11 -23.12
CA ILE A 309 16.61 0.11 -24.17
C ILE A 309 16.77 0.82 -25.52
N THR A 310 17.79 0.43 -26.27
CA THR A 310 17.93 0.75 -27.70
C THR A 310 17.49 -0.46 -28.51
N TRP A 311 16.46 -0.27 -29.35
CA TRP A 311 15.93 -1.33 -30.21
C TRP A 311 16.86 -1.61 -31.39
N ASN A 312 16.66 -2.75 -32.07
CA ASN A 312 17.50 -3.15 -33.22
C ASN A 312 17.46 -2.14 -34.39
N ASP A 313 16.42 -1.31 -34.48
CA ASP A 313 16.30 -0.23 -35.47
C ASP A 313 16.99 1.08 -35.02
N SER A 314 17.73 1.04 -33.90
CA SER A 314 18.43 2.17 -33.25
C SER A 314 17.53 3.20 -32.57
N SER A 315 16.20 3.00 -32.55
CA SER A 315 15.30 3.86 -31.77
C SER A 315 15.44 3.59 -30.27
N GLN A 316 15.16 4.63 -29.45
CA GLN A 316 15.14 4.50 -28.00
C GLN A 316 13.73 4.11 -27.53
N ASN A 317 13.65 3.25 -26.53
CA ASN A 317 12.39 2.92 -25.90
C ASN A 317 11.76 4.15 -25.22
N THR A 318 10.46 4.32 -25.46
CA THR A 318 9.63 5.34 -24.82
C THR A 318 8.44 4.73 -24.06
N SER A 319 8.23 3.41 -24.17
CA SER A 319 7.12 2.73 -23.52
C SER A 319 7.47 2.35 -22.08
N PRO A 320 6.52 2.46 -21.14
CA PRO A 320 6.69 1.94 -19.80
C PRO A 320 6.63 0.41 -19.77
N PHE A 321 7.43 -0.20 -18.91
CA PHE A 321 7.46 -1.65 -18.68
C PHE A 321 7.39 -1.96 -17.19
N THR A 322 6.64 -2.99 -16.85
CA THR A 322 6.55 -3.50 -15.48
C THR A 322 7.23 -4.86 -15.40
N LYS A 323 7.97 -5.09 -14.31
CA LYS A 323 8.57 -6.40 -13.99
C LYS A 323 7.47 -7.45 -13.77
N GLY A 324 7.55 -8.56 -14.49
CA GLY A 324 6.55 -9.64 -14.44
C GLY A 324 5.32 -9.39 -15.32
N PHE A 325 4.35 -10.30 -15.21
CA PHE A 325 3.08 -10.28 -15.95
C PHE A 325 1.86 -9.97 -15.08
N VAL A 326 1.91 -10.37 -13.81
CA VAL A 326 0.79 -10.30 -12.86
C VAL A 326 1.38 -10.20 -11.46
N GLY A 327 1.04 -9.16 -10.71
CA GLY A 327 1.53 -9.04 -9.34
C GLY A 327 0.80 -7.94 -8.59
N GLY A 328 -0.03 -8.34 -7.64
CA GLY A 328 -0.61 -7.42 -6.65
C GLY A 328 0.48 -6.66 -5.89
N CYS A 329 0.12 -5.55 -5.27
CA CYS A 329 1.06 -4.63 -4.61
C CYS A 329 1.87 -5.32 -3.48
N GLY A 330 1.40 -6.45 -2.95
CA GLY A 330 2.11 -7.28 -1.96
C GLY A 330 3.20 -8.20 -2.52
N SER A 331 3.40 -8.26 -3.84
CA SER A 331 4.39 -9.15 -4.47
C SER A 331 5.74 -8.49 -4.81
N GLY A 332 5.95 -7.22 -4.45
CA GLY A 332 7.11 -6.42 -4.86
C GLY A 332 8.49 -6.97 -4.47
N GLU A 333 8.54 -7.96 -3.57
CA GLU A 333 9.76 -8.66 -3.15
C GLU A 333 10.07 -9.89 -3.99
N ARG A 334 9.07 -10.41 -4.68
CA ARG A 334 9.20 -11.60 -5.53
C ARG A 334 9.39 -11.18 -6.97
N SER A 335 10.20 -11.95 -7.67
CA SER A 335 10.40 -11.82 -9.11
C SER A 335 9.65 -12.93 -9.83
N GLN A 336 9.43 -12.73 -11.12
CA GLN A 336 8.98 -13.80 -12.00
C GLN A 336 10.14 -14.24 -12.89
N ILE A 337 10.21 -15.54 -13.15
CA ILE A 337 11.05 -16.12 -14.19
C ILE A 337 10.19 -17.01 -15.07
N ILE A 338 10.67 -17.28 -16.28
CA ILE A 338 10.12 -18.35 -17.11
C ILE A 338 10.86 -19.65 -16.79
N GLN A 339 10.12 -20.72 -16.48
CA GLN A 339 10.69 -22.02 -16.13
C GLN A 339 11.32 -22.72 -17.34
N ASP A 340 10.62 -22.64 -18.47
CA ASP A 340 11.02 -23.32 -19.70
C ASP A 340 12.07 -22.50 -20.46
N ASP A 341 12.92 -23.21 -21.23
CA ASP A 341 13.74 -22.54 -22.21
C ASP A 341 12.86 -21.97 -23.34
N ILE A 342 12.75 -20.64 -23.36
CA ILE A 342 11.97 -19.90 -24.35
C ILE A 342 12.73 -19.59 -25.63
N SER A 343 14.00 -20.02 -25.73
CA SER A 343 14.90 -19.70 -26.86
C SER A 343 14.31 -20.01 -28.25
N SER A 344 13.44 -21.01 -28.32
CA SER A 344 12.75 -21.40 -29.56
C SER A 344 11.80 -20.31 -30.09
N PHE A 345 11.10 -19.59 -29.21
CA PHE A 345 10.07 -18.60 -29.58
C PHE A 345 10.41 -17.14 -29.25
N VAL A 346 11.61 -16.86 -28.72
CA VAL A 346 12.11 -15.47 -28.55
C VAL A 346 13.29 -15.16 -29.46
N GLN A 347 13.45 -13.87 -29.78
CA GLN A 347 14.56 -13.31 -30.56
C GLN A 347 15.10 -12.04 -29.88
N ALA A 348 16.36 -11.70 -30.17
CA ALA A 348 16.92 -10.43 -29.73
C ALA A 348 16.18 -9.26 -30.40
N VAL A 349 15.68 -8.31 -29.61
CA VAL A 349 14.93 -7.14 -30.09
C VAL A 349 15.64 -5.81 -29.79
N GLY A 350 16.61 -5.82 -28.89
CA GLY A 350 17.39 -4.63 -28.55
C GLY A 350 18.46 -4.91 -27.51
N LYS A 351 19.04 -3.84 -26.99
CA LYS A 351 20.03 -3.87 -25.90
C LYS A 351 19.73 -2.83 -24.85
N THR A 352 20.04 -3.14 -23.60
CA THR A 352 20.05 -2.18 -22.49
C THR A 352 21.17 -1.15 -22.67
N ASN A 353 21.11 -0.05 -21.91
CA ASN A 353 22.22 0.92 -21.80
C ASN A 353 23.52 0.31 -21.21
N THR A 354 23.42 -0.81 -20.50
CA THR A 354 24.55 -1.58 -19.95
C THR A 354 25.05 -2.69 -20.89
N GLY A 355 24.39 -2.89 -22.04
CA GLY A 355 24.85 -3.74 -23.13
C GLY A 355 24.27 -5.17 -23.16
N GLU A 356 23.45 -5.55 -22.18
CA GLU A 356 22.74 -6.83 -22.19
C GLU A 356 21.70 -6.89 -23.30
N VAL A 357 21.53 -8.08 -23.88
CA VAL A 357 20.53 -8.33 -24.92
C VAL A 357 19.15 -8.43 -24.30
N VAL A 358 18.20 -7.71 -24.88
CA VAL A 358 16.77 -7.82 -24.56
C VAL A 358 16.12 -8.69 -25.62
N TYR A 359 15.30 -9.65 -25.18
CA TYR A 359 14.58 -10.57 -26.05
C TYR A 359 13.10 -10.22 -26.10
N GLY A 360 12.46 -10.44 -27.24
CA GLY A 360 11.02 -10.36 -27.43
C GLY A 360 10.52 -11.57 -28.19
N PHE A 361 9.21 -11.75 -28.27
CA PHE A 361 8.62 -12.86 -29.03
C PHE A 361 8.94 -12.75 -30.53
N LYS A 362 9.21 -13.90 -31.16
CA LYS A 362 9.27 -14.04 -32.63
C LYS A 362 7.87 -14.00 -33.23
N ASP A 363 6.97 -14.75 -32.61
CA ASP A 363 5.57 -14.93 -32.96
C ASP A 363 4.79 -15.43 -31.72
N VAL A 364 3.49 -15.63 -31.88
CA VAL A 364 2.59 -16.15 -30.82
C VAL A 364 1.99 -17.52 -31.17
N ASN A 365 2.67 -18.31 -32.01
CA ASN A 365 2.15 -19.61 -32.49
C ASN A 365 2.32 -20.74 -31.46
N GLY A 366 3.35 -20.66 -30.61
CA GLY A 366 3.57 -21.63 -29.53
C GLY A 366 2.54 -21.51 -28.40
N ALA A 367 2.20 -22.62 -27.74
CA ALA A 367 1.22 -22.64 -26.66
C ALA A 367 1.55 -21.65 -25.52
N GLN A 368 2.84 -21.58 -25.14
CA GLN A 368 3.34 -20.64 -24.13
C GLN A 368 3.17 -19.17 -24.56
N ALA A 369 3.64 -18.83 -25.76
CA ALA A 369 3.55 -17.48 -26.31
C ALA A 369 2.09 -17.05 -26.49
N ARG A 370 1.24 -17.97 -26.95
CA ARG A 370 -0.21 -17.79 -27.10
C ARG A 370 -0.88 -17.52 -25.77
N SER A 371 -0.53 -18.27 -24.73
CA SER A 371 -1.07 -18.09 -23.38
C SER A 371 -0.71 -16.71 -22.82
N ILE A 372 0.55 -16.31 -22.93
CA ILE A 372 1.02 -14.98 -22.49
C ILE A 372 0.30 -13.88 -23.27
N TYR A 373 0.22 -13.97 -24.60
CA TYR A 373 -0.49 -12.99 -25.43
C TYR A 373 -1.99 -12.91 -25.13
N THR A 374 -2.66 -14.04 -24.88
CA THR A 374 -4.09 -14.06 -24.55
C THR A 374 -4.36 -13.34 -23.22
N THR A 375 -3.40 -13.38 -22.30
CA THR A 375 -3.52 -12.74 -21.00
C THR A 375 -3.07 -11.27 -21.03
N GLN A 376 -1.95 -10.98 -21.72
CA GLN A 376 -1.21 -9.71 -21.65
C GLN A 376 -1.33 -8.85 -22.91
N GLY A 377 -1.97 -9.35 -23.97
CA GLY A 377 -2.19 -8.66 -25.23
C GLY A 377 -3.49 -7.89 -25.26
N LYS A 378 -3.78 -7.13 -24.19
CA LYS A 378 -5.03 -6.39 -24.07
C LYS A 378 -4.76 -4.93 -23.80
N HIS A 379 -5.35 -4.03 -24.56
CA HIS A 379 -5.25 -2.59 -24.32
C HIS A 379 -6.57 -2.11 -23.72
N TYR A 380 -6.47 -1.24 -22.72
CA TYR A 380 -7.64 -0.61 -22.14
C TYR A 380 -8.08 0.55 -23.04
N THR A 381 -9.23 0.43 -23.70
CA THR A 381 -9.74 1.48 -24.60
C THR A 381 -11.25 1.61 -24.43
N GLY A 382 -11.73 2.83 -24.19
CA GLY A 382 -13.16 3.13 -24.07
C GLY A 382 -13.86 2.40 -22.90
N GLY A 383 -13.15 2.21 -21.78
CA GLY A 383 -13.71 1.57 -20.59
C GLY A 383 -13.77 0.04 -20.61
N GLN A 384 -13.24 -0.61 -21.64
CA GLN A 384 -13.14 -2.07 -21.71
C GLN A 384 -11.73 -2.54 -22.08
N MET A 385 -11.32 -3.68 -21.52
CA MET A 385 -10.13 -4.38 -21.99
C MET A 385 -10.44 -5.01 -23.35
N GLN A 386 -9.74 -4.56 -24.39
CA GLN A 386 -9.87 -5.09 -25.73
C GLN A 386 -8.60 -5.85 -26.10
N GLN A 387 -8.75 -7.04 -26.68
CA GLN A 387 -7.61 -7.77 -27.21
C GLN A 387 -7.02 -6.98 -28.38
N VAL A 388 -5.74 -6.62 -28.31
CA VAL A 388 -5.04 -5.99 -29.43
C VAL A 388 -4.69 -7.04 -30.48
N THR A 389 -4.32 -6.61 -31.68
CA THR A 389 -3.87 -7.57 -32.71
C THR A 389 -2.49 -8.14 -32.35
N GLU A 390 -2.19 -9.36 -32.81
CA GLU A 390 -0.87 -9.98 -32.59
C GLU A 390 0.26 -9.09 -33.14
N SER A 391 0.03 -8.51 -34.32
CA SER A 391 1.00 -7.63 -34.98
C SER A 391 1.27 -6.38 -34.16
N GLU A 392 0.22 -5.73 -33.65
CA GLU A 392 0.36 -4.54 -32.80
C GLU A 392 1.11 -4.84 -31.51
N TRP A 393 0.76 -5.94 -30.85
CA TRP A 393 1.41 -6.37 -29.61
C TRP A 393 2.89 -6.72 -29.82
N LEU A 394 3.21 -7.46 -30.89
CA LEU A 394 4.59 -7.82 -31.23
C LEU A 394 5.43 -6.59 -31.62
N GLN A 395 4.88 -5.69 -32.44
CA GLN A 395 5.57 -4.46 -32.87
C GLN A 395 5.85 -3.51 -31.70
N SER A 396 4.95 -3.48 -30.72
CA SER A 396 5.08 -2.63 -29.54
C SER A 396 5.88 -3.31 -28.42
N HIS A 397 6.53 -4.43 -28.69
CA HIS A 397 7.27 -5.22 -27.71
C HIS A 397 6.44 -5.51 -26.45
N GLY A 398 5.22 -6.02 -26.63
CA GLY A 398 4.24 -6.17 -25.56
C GLY A 398 4.73 -6.93 -24.33
N VAL A 399 5.73 -7.80 -24.52
CA VAL A 399 6.56 -8.36 -23.45
C VAL A 399 8.01 -8.38 -23.93
N ILE A 400 8.91 -8.03 -23.03
CA ILE A 400 10.35 -8.27 -23.19
C ILE A 400 10.88 -9.21 -22.11
N PHE A 401 11.99 -9.86 -22.40
CA PHE A 401 12.68 -10.77 -21.50
C PHE A 401 14.14 -10.34 -21.31
N TYR A 402 14.55 -10.28 -20.05
CA TYR A 402 15.94 -10.12 -19.65
C TYR A 402 16.50 -11.49 -19.23
N LYS A 403 17.57 -11.95 -19.88
CA LYS A 403 18.25 -13.19 -19.47
C LYS A 403 19.28 -12.87 -18.39
N ASN A 404 19.05 -13.34 -17.17
CA ASN A 404 19.93 -13.03 -16.05
C ASN A 404 21.19 -13.91 -16.01
N PHE A 405 22.06 -13.62 -15.04
CA PHE A 405 23.37 -14.27 -14.90
C PHE A 405 23.32 -15.78 -14.58
N HIS A 406 22.18 -16.32 -14.13
CA HIS A 406 21.98 -17.75 -13.91
C HIS A 406 21.17 -18.42 -15.03
N GLY A 407 20.94 -17.69 -16.13
CA GLY A 407 20.36 -18.22 -17.35
C GLY A 407 18.83 -18.17 -17.43
N ALA A 408 18.15 -17.73 -16.38
CA ALA A 408 16.69 -17.60 -16.37
C ALA A 408 16.22 -16.36 -17.12
N TYR A 409 15.10 -16.48 -17.83
CA TYR A 409 14.44 -15.36 -18.50
C TYR A 409 13.47 -14.67 -17.54
N MET A 410 13.68 -13.38 -17.33
CA MET A 410 12.84 -12.53 -16.48
C MET A 410 11.92 -11.70 -17.36
N PRO A 411 10.60 -11.90 -17.29
CA PRO A 411 9.66 -11.16 -18.13
C PRO A 411 9.40 -9.74 -17.61
N PHE A 412 9.14 -8.84 -18.55
CA PHE A 412 8.63 -7.50 -18.30
C PHE A 412 7.49 -7.22 -19.29
N GLY A 413 6.29 -6.95 -18.78
CA GLY A 413 5.14 -6.56 -19.59
C GLY A 413 5.20 -5.09 -19.97
N ASN A 414 4.91 -4.75 -21.22
CA ASN A 414 4.73 -3.37 -21.63
C ASN A 414 3.43 -2.85 -20.99
N SER A 415 3.56 -1.82 -20.14
CA SER A 415 2.45 -1.35 -19.32
C SER A 415 1.30 -0.77 -20.15
N ILE A 416 1.51 -0.42 -21.43
CA ILE A 416 0.44 0.01 -22.34
C ILE A 416 -0.58 -1.11 -22.61
N PHE A 417 -0.20 -2.38 -22.46
CA PHE A 417 -1.09 -3.54 -22.60
C PHE A 417 -1.44 -4.20 -21.26
N SER A 418 -1.05 -3.56 -20.16
CA SER A 418 -1.45 -4.03 -18.83
C SER A 418 -2.77 -3.38 -18.44
N SER A 419 -3.62 -4.11 -17.72
CA SER A 419 -4.66 -3.46 -16.93
C SER A 419 -3.94 -2.62 -15.87
N GLY A 420 -3.86 -1.30 -16.08
CA GLY A 420 -3.44 -0.37 -15.02
C GLY A 420 -4.27 -0.51 -13.73
N ALA A 421 -5.35 -1.29 -13.75
CA ALA A 421 -6.22 -1.56 -12.61
C ALA A 421 -5.74 -2.62 -11.61
N GLU A 422 -4.72 -3.45 -11.88
CA GLU A 422 -4.37 -4.55 -10.94
C GLU A 422 -3.59 -4.12 -9.70
N CYS A 423 -3.10 -2.88 -9.62
CA CYS A 423 -2.29 -2.38 -8.51
C CYS A 423 -3.06 -1.42 -7.58
N GLY A 424 -4.36 -1.68 -7.40
CA GLY A 424 -5.19 -1.02 -6.39
C GLY A 424 -5.08 -1.70 -5.03
N LYS A 425 -4.89 -0.94 -3.93
CA LYS A 425 -5.25 -1.39 -2.56
C LYS A 425 -6.48 -0.68 -2.01
N PRO A 426 -7.71 -1.01 -2.47
CA PRO A 426 -8.90 -0.59 -1.77
C PRO A 426 -9.06 -1.26 -0.41
N VAL A 427 -9.22 -0.44 0.63
CA VAL A 427 -9.56 -0.86 2.00
C VAL A 427 -10.88 -0.21 2.39
N ILE A 428 -11.85 -1.02 2.81
CA ILE A 428 -13.22 -0.62 3.13
C ILE A 428 -13.45 -0.74 4.64
N TYR A 429 -13.87 0.37 5.26
CA TYR A 429 -14.30 0.44 6.65
C TYR A 429 -15.81 0.60 6.72
N LEU A 430 -16.43 -0.09 7.68
CA LEU A 430 -17.87 -0.09 7.91
C LEU A 430 -18.18 0.47 9.29
N TYR A 431 -18.85 1.62 9.36
CA TYR A 431 -19.21 2.30 10.62
C TYR A 431 -20.73 2.42 10.77
N PRO A 432 -21.46 1.34 11.10
CA PRO A 432 -22.89 1.40 11.36
C PRO A 432 -23.19 2.13 12.68
N THR A 433 -24.42 2.62 12.86
CA THR A 433 -24.83 3.29 14.11
C THR A 433 -25.06 2.34 15.29
N LYS A 434 -25.23 1.05 14.99
CA LYS A 434 -25.34 -0.06 15.94
C LYS A 434 -24.77 -1.32 15.31
N GLU A 435 -24.51 -2.35 16.11
CA GLU A 435 -24.06 -3.64 15.58
C GLU A 435 -25.05 -4.16 14.52
N THR A 436 -24.54 -4.43 13.31
CA THR A 436 -25.36 -4.66 12.12
C THR A 436 -24.69 -5.72 11.23
N ASP A 437 -25.49 -6.64 10.68
CA ASP A 437 -25.05 -7.52 9.61
C ASP A 437 -24.98 -6.75 8.29
N VAL A 438 -23.81 -6.79 7.67
CA VAL A 438 -23.53 -6.09 6.42
C VAL A 438 -23.06 -7.08 5.37
N SER A 439 -23.70 -7.04 4.21
CA SER A 439 -23.24 -7.69 2.99
C SER A 439 -22.56 -6.65 2.09
N VAL A 440 -21.37 -6.97 1.59
CA VAL A 440 -20.58 -6.11 0.71
C VAL A 440 -20.09 -6.94 -0.48
N SER A 441 -20.34 -6.47 -1.69
CA SER A 441 -19.66 -6.97 -2.89
C SER A 441 -19.18 -5.81 -3.76
N VAL A 442 -18.12 -6.09 -4.53
CA VAL A 442 -17.53 -5.17 -5.49
C VAL A 442 -17.76 -5.70 -6.91
N ASP A 443 -18.11 -4.80 -7.82
CA ASP A 443 -18.20 -5.07 -9.25
C ASP A 443 -16.80 -5.04 -9.89
N ALA A 444 -16.02 -6.06 -9.56
CA ALA A 444 -14.66 -6.26 -10.00
C ALA A 444 -14.32 -7.76 -10.06
N THR A 445 -13.30 -8.09 -10.87
CA THR A 445 -12.63 -9.38 -10.79
C THR A 445 -11.62 -9.31 -9.64
N VAL A 446 -12.05 -9.77 -8.45
CA VAL A 446 -11.24 -9.77 -7.22
C VAL A 446 -10.21 -10.90 -7.27
N THR A 447 -8.93 -10.55 -7.17
CA THR A 447 -7.80 -11.49 -7.23
C THR A 447 -7.16 -11.72 -5.87
N VAL A 448 -7.20 -10.72 -4.98
CA VAL A 448 -6.74 -10.80 -3.59
C VAL A 448 -7.83 -10.24 -2.70
N SER A 449 -8.07 -10.87 -1.55
CA SER A 449 -9.07 -10.41 -0.62
C SER A 449 -8.79 -10.87 0.79
N GLU A 450 -9.04 -9.98 1.75
CA GLU A 450 -9.06 -10.31 3.17
C GLU A 450 -10.23 -9.60 3.86
N PRO A 451 -11.16 -10.33 4.49
CA PRO A 451 -11.27 -11.80 4.53
C PRO A 451 -11.47 -12.43 3.15
N SER A 452 -11.47 -13.76 3.05
CA SER A 452 -11.75 -14.45 1.79
C SER A 452 -13.05 -13.96 1.15
N TYR A 453 -12.99 -13.57 -0.14
CA TYR A 453 -14.09 -12.89 -0.83
C TYR A 453 -15.27 -13.81 -1.14
N GLY A 454 -15.03 -15.01 -1.68
CA GLY A 454 -16.11 -15.86 -2.21
C GLY A 454 -16.96 -15.13 -3.25
N ASN A 455 -18.23 -14.87 -2.91
CA ASN A 455 -19.19 -14.11 -3.73
C ASN A 455 -19.47 -12.69 -3.17
N GLY A 456 -18.58 -12.17 -2.33
CA GLY A 456 -18.79 -10.99 -1.49
C GLY A 456 -18.67 -11.33 -0.01
N TRP A 457 -18.39 -10.31 0.80
CA TRP A 457 -18.27 -10.46 2.25
C TRP A 457 -19.63 -10.38 2.93
N SER A 458 -19.82 -11.23 3.94
CA SER A 458 -20.89 -11.10 4.92
C SER A 458 -20.25 -11.00 6.30
N VAL A 459 -20.37 -9.83 6.92
CA VAL A 459 -19.72 -9.51 8.20
C VAL A 459 -20.71 -8.91 9.18
N ARG A 460 -20.48 -9.13 10.47
CA ARG A 460 -21.12 -8.35 11.54
C ARG A 460 -20.22 -7.16 11.85
N ALA A 461 -20.69 -5.96 11.53
CA ALA A 461 -19.95 -4.71 11.74
C ALA A 461 -20.44 -3.99 12.99
N LYS A 462 -19.50 -3.44 13.77
CA LYS A 462 -19.77 -2.62 14.96
C LYS A 462 -19.48 -1.14 14.72
N PRO A 463 -20.07 -0.22 15.49
CA PRO A 463 -19.86 1.22 15.30
C PRO A 463 -18.40 1.69 15.35
N ASN A 464 -17.54 0.95 16.04
CA ASN A 464 -16.10 1.23 16.11
C ASN A 464 -15.29 0.76 14.88
N GLY A 465 -15.94 0.17 13.87
CA GLY A 465 -15.30 -0.36 12.67
C GLY A 465 -14.83 -1.81 12.75
N SER A 466 -14.95 -2.47 13.91
CA SER A 466 -14.60 -3.89 14.03
C SER A 466 -15.61 -4.78 13.30
N LEU A 467 -15.08 -5.79 12.61
CA LEU A 467 -15.83 -6.75 11.79
C LEU A 467 -15.66 -8.15 12.38
N SER A 468 -16.71 -8.96 12.35
CA SER A 468 -16.66 -10.38 12.75
C SER A 468 -17.31 -11.25 11.68
N LEU A 469 -16.68 -12.38 11.38
CA LEU A 469 -17.23 -13.43 10.53
C LEU A 469 -18.01 -14.48 11.34
N ALA A 470 -18.83 -15.27 10.67
CA ALA A 470 -19.61 -16.35 11.29
C ALA A 470 -18.74 -17.44 11.96
N ASN A 471 -17.49 -17.61 11.52
CA ASN A 471 -16.53 -18.54 12.11
C ASN A 471 -15.82 -17.99 13.37
N GLY A 472 -16.15 -16.76 13.80
CA GLY A 472 -15.56 -16.10 14.97
C GLY A 472 -14.31 -15.26 14.68
N SER A 473 -13.77 -15.27 13.45
CA SER A 473 -12.63 -14.44 13.08
C SER A 473 -13.00 -12.95 13.06
N THR A 474 -12.07 -12.09 13.49
CA THR A 474 -12.25 -10.64 13.56
C THR A 474 -11.31 -9.88 12.63
N PHE A 475 -11.78 -8.78 12.06
CA PHE A 475 -11.02 -7.94 11.11
C PHE A 475 -11.29 -6.46 11.37
N GLY A 476 -10.32 -5.60 11.02
CA GLY A 476 -10.45 -4.14 11.14
C GLY A 476 -11.01 -3.45 9.89
N SER A 477 -11.04 -4.14 8.76
CA SER A 477 -11.50 -3.64 7.46
C SER A 477 -11.75 -4.81 6.49
N LEU A 478 -12.37 -4.52 5.34
CA LEU A 478 -12.38 -5.41 4.19
C LEU A 478 -11.34 -4.92 3.19
N PHE A 479 -10.50 -5.81 2.70
CA PHE A 479 -9.46 -5.50 1.74
C PHE A 479 -9.68 -6.28 0.46
N TRP A 480 -9.51 -5.62 -0.69
CA TRP A 480 -9.46 -6.29 -1.98
C TRP A 480 -8.39 -5.71 -2.90
N GLU A 481 -7.89 -6.55 -3.81
CA GLU A 481 -7.21 -6.15 -5.04
C GLU A 481 -7.92 -6.82 -6.20
N GLY A 482 -7.97 -6.16 -7.35
CA GLY A 482 -8.64 -6.71 -8.52
C GLY A 482 -8.84 -5.68 -9.62
N THR A 483 -9.33 -6.16 -10.76
CA THR A 483 -9.66 -5.30 -11.89
C THR A 483 -11.13 -4.93 -11.85
N GLY A 484 -11.43 -3.64 -11.68
CA GLY A 484 -12.80 -3.10 -11.79
C GLY A 484 -13.40 -3.41 -13.18
N HIS A 485 -14.71 -3.70 -13.23
CA HIS A 485 -15.37 -4.02 -14.50
C HIS A 485 -15.74 -2.79 -15.34
N GLY A 486 -15.68 -1.59 -14.76
CA GLY A 486 -16.06 -0.35 -15.45
C GLY A 486 -14.88 0.56 -15.80
N GLU A 487 -15.20 1.82 -16.13
CA GLU A 487 -14.25 2.75 -16.75
C GLU A 487 -13.24 3.34 -15.74
N TYR A 488 -11.94 3.21 -16.03
CA TYR A 488 -10.89 3.87 -15.27
C TYR A 488 -10.93 5.39 -15.51
N PRO A 489 -10.97 6.22 -14.46
CA PRO A 489 -11.10 7.66 -14.62
C PRO A 489 -9.91 8.29 -15.35
N ALA A 490 -10.19 9.18 -16.31
CA ALA A 490 -9.14 9.90 -17.03
C ALA A 490 -8.43 10.91 -16.12
N ILE A 491 -7.10 10.97 -16.22
CA ILE A 491 -6.28 11.94 -15.48
C ILE A 491 -6.33 13.30 -16.16
N THR A 492 -7.24 14.16 -15.69
CA THR A 492 -7.47 15.51 -16.25
C THR A 492 -7.08 16.63 -15.30
N SER A 493 -6.87 16.31 -14.02
CA SER A 493 -6.52 17.24 -12.95
C SER A 493 -5.67 16.55 -11.88
N GLY A 494 -4.95 17.32 -11.07
CA GLY A 494 -4.11 16.81 -10.00
C GLY A 494 -3.28 17.90 -9.33
N THR A 495 -2.36 17.49 -8.46
CA THR A 495 -1.37 18.39 -7.84
C THR A 495 0.01 17.82 -8.09
N VAL A 496 0.91 18.62 -8.68
CA VAL A 496 2.33 18.25 -8.82
C VAL A 496 3.09 18.84 -7.64
N VAL A 497 3.79 18.01 -6.89
CA VAL A 497 4.55 18.40 -5.71
C VAL A 497 6.00 17.93 -5.79
N ALA A 498 6.91 18.64 -5.14
CA ALA A 498 8.28 18.15 -4.97
C ALA A 498 8.29 16.97 -4.00
N SER A 499 9.18 16.00 -4.20
CA SER A 499 9.12 14.75 -3.44
C SER A 499 9.36 14.89 -1.94
N LYS A 500 10.15 15.90 -1.55
CA LYS A 500 10.32 16.28 -0.14
C LYS A 500 9.02 16.71 0.56
N ASP A 501 8.03 17.18 -0.20
CA ASP A 501 6.78 17.75 0.33
C ASP A 501 5.61 16.75 0.28
N ILE A 502 5.78 15.57 -0.37
CA ILE A 502 4.73 14.55 -0.55
C ILE A 502 4.06 14.16 0.77
N LYS A 503 4.85 13.89 1.82
CA LYS A 503 4.33 13.46 3.13
C LYS A 503 3.36 14.49 3.71
N GLN A 504 3.71 15.77 3.62
CA GLN A 504 2.87 16.86 4.13
C GLN A 504 1.62 17.04 3.24
N THR A 505 1.79 17.00 1.92
CA THR A 505 0.68 17.14 0.98
C THR A 505 -0.34 16.02 1.10
N LEU A 506 0.09 14.75 1.21
CA LEU A 506 -0.83 13.62 1.37
C LEU A 506 -1.65 13.75 2.66
N ARG A 507 -1.02 14.08 3.80
CA ARG A 507 -1.74 14.31 5.06
C ARG A 507 -2.80 15.40 4.93
N LYS A 508 -2.46 16.51 4.27
CA LYS A 508 -3.40 17.60 4.02
C LYS A 508 -4.57 17.12 3.14
N ASN A 509 -4.27 16.44 2.03
CA ASN A 509 -5.28 15.95 1.09
C ASN A 509 -6.25 14.97 1.74
N LEU A 510 -5.75 14.00 2.52
CA LEU A 510 -6.57 13.02 3.22
C LEU A 510 -7.55 13.68 4.19
N ASN A 511 -7.06 14.68 4.95
CA ASN A 511 -7.90 15.48 5.83
C ASN A 511 -8.96 16.27 5.06
N ASP A 512 -8.58 16.93 3.96
CA ASP A 512 -9.50 17.71 3.13
C ASP A 512 -10.55 16.84 2.44
N LEU A 513 -10.25 15.57 2.19
CA LEU A 513 -11.15 14.55 1.66
C LEU A 513 -12.06 13.93 2.74
N GLY A 514 -11.85 14.25 4.02
CA GLY A 514 -12.70 13.82 5.13
C GLY A 514 -12.34 12.47 5.72
N LEU A 515 -11.12 11.97 5.49
CA LEU A 515 -10.62 10.79 6.19
C LEU A 515 -10.31 11.13 7.65
N ASN A 516 -10.61 10.21 8.55
CA ASN A 516 -10.29 10.37 9.96
C ASN A 516 -8.81 10.03 10.23
N ALA A 517 -8.38 10.18 11.49
CA ALA A 517 -7.00 9.93 11.88
C ALA A 517 -6.55 8.48 11.62
N LYS A 518 -7.42 7.49 11.88
CA LYS A 518 -7.11 6.08 11.63
C LYS A 518 -6.97 5.79 10.14
N GLU A 519 -7.98 6.16 9.34
CA GLU A 519 -7.98 5.94 7.89
C GLU A 519 -6.78 6.64 7.21
N SER A 520 -6.46 7.86 7.66
CA SER A 520 -5.30 8.60 7.14
C SER A 520 -3.98 7.96 7.54
N ALA A 521 -3.87 7.44 8.76
CA ALA A 521 -2.67 6.72 9.21
C ALA A 521 -2.47 5.44 8.39
N ASP A 522 -3.52 4.63 8.25
CA ASP A 522 -3.50 3.38 7.49
C ASP A 522 -3.16 3.64 6.00
N PHE A 523 -3.72 4.70 5.40
CA PHE A 523 -3.40 5.12 4.04
C PHE A 523 -1.91 5.52 3.90
N MET A 524 -1.44 6.40 4.80
CA MET A 524 -0.07 6.93 4.75
C MET A 524 0.96 5.83 4.98
N GLU A 525 0.69 4.92 5.91
CA GLU A 525 1.56 3.78 6.21
C GLU A 525 1.77 2.90 4.97
N PHE A 526 0.72 2.65 4.20
CA PHE A 526 0.82 1.83 3.01
C PHE A 526 1.44 2.60 1.83
N TRP A 527 0.91 3.78 1.51
CA TRP A 527 1.25 4.46 0.26
C TRP A 527 2.50 5.31 0.35
N LEU A 528 2.84 5.91 1.50
CA LEU A 528 3.99 6.81 1.59
C LEU A 528 5.33 6.13 1.26
N PRO A 529 5.62 4.89 1.73
CA PRO A 529 6.86 4.20 1.37
C PRO A 529 6.93 3.79 -0.11
N LEU A 530 5.79 3.77 -0.81
CA LEU A 530 5.66 3.41 -2.21
C LEU A 530 5.64 4.63 -3.14
N MET A 531 5.73 5.84 -2.60
CA MET A 531 5.78 7.07 -3.40
C MET A 531 7.07 7.14 -4.23
N PRO A 532 7.00 7.66 -5.49
CA PRO A 532 8.18 7.78 -6.34
C PRO A 532 9.28 8.64 -5.70
N SER A 533 10.54 8.28 -5.97
CA SER A 533 11.72 9.03 -5.51
C SER A 533 12.16 10.15 -6.47
N THR A 534 11.45 10.30 -7.60
CA THR A 534 11.68 11.31 -8.64
C THR A 534 11.62 12.74 -8.07
N PRO A 535 12.18 13.78 -8.71
CA PRO A 535 12.16 15.14 -8.16
C PRO A 535 10.75 15.69 -7.86
N PHE A 536 9.78 15.35 -8.71
CA PHE A 536 8.38 15.73 -8.56
C PHE A 536 7.47 14.50 -8.65
N VAL A 537 6.27 14.60 -8.08
CA VAL A 537 5.21 13.58 -8.16
C VAL A 537 3.87 14.25 -8.44
N ARG A 538 3.11 13.72 -9.40
CA ARG A 538 1.70 14.08 -9.61
C ARG A 538 0.83 13.23 -8.68
N LEU A 539 -0.10 13.88 -7.99
CA LEU A 539 -1.15 13.28 -7.18
C LEU A 539 -2.51 13.62 -7.79
N THR A 540 -3.31 12.61 -8.12
CA THR A 540 -4.67 12.75 -8.66
C THR A 540 -5.64 11.89 -7.84
N TRP A 541 -6.63 12.52 -7.21
CA TRP A 541 -7.64 11.82 -6.40
C TRP A 541 -8.91 11.55 -7.19
N PHE A 542 -9.39 10.31 -7.16
CA PHE A 542 -10.70 9.95 -7.65
C PHE A 542 -11.72 9.96 -6.54
N THR A 543 -12.94 10.36 -6.89
CA THR A 543 -14.07 10.51 -5.97
C THR A 543 -14.94 9.26 -5.91
N THR A 544 -15.92 9.25 -5.00
CA THR A 544 -16.99 8.23 -4.99
C THR A 544 -17.67 8.07 -6.35
N ALA A 545 -17.89 9.16 -7.10
CA ALA A 545 -18.54 9.09 -8.41
C ALA A 545 -17.67 8.37 -9.44
N ASP A 546 -16.36 8.62 -9.41
CA ASP A 546 -15.38 7.99 -10.29
C ASP A 546 -15.22 6.51 -9.94
N MET A 547 -15.08 6.20 -8.64
CA MET A 547 -14.95 4.82 -8.18
C MET A 547 -16.23 4.00 -8.40
N ASN A 548 -17.41 4.60 -8.39
CA ASN A 548 -18.66 3.91 -8.74
C ASN A 548 -18.74 3.55 -10.23
N LYS A 549 -18.05 4.29 -11.11
CA LYS A 549 -17.94 3.92 -12.52
C LYS A 549 -16.90 2.83 -12.73
N LEU A 550 -15.79 2.86 -11.99
CA LEU A 550 -14.69 1.90 -12.13
C LEU A 550 -15.01 0.54 -11.49
N ALA A 551 -15.42 0.54 -10.22
CA ALA A 551 -15.68 -0.66 -9.43
C ALA A 551 -16.79 -0.34 -8.40
N ALA A 552 -18.04 -0.57 -8.79
CA ALA A 552 -19.18 -0.26 -7.95
C ALA A 552 -19.19 -1.11 -6.66
N LEU A 553 -19.53 -0.49 -5.52
CA LEU A 553 -19.78 -1.22 -4.27
C LEU A 553 -21.28 -1.43 -4.09
N HIS A 554 -21.66 -2.69 -3.86
CA HIS A 554 -23.02 -3.08 -3.48
C HIS A 554 -23.03 -3.43 -2.00
N ILE A 555 -23.72 -2.62 -1.19
CA ILE A 555 -23.72 -2.74 0.28
C ILE A 555 -25.17 -2.83 0.78
N THR A 556 -25.43 -3.84 1.61
CA THR A 556 -26.73 -4.04 2.29
C THR A 556 -26.50 -4.21 3.80
N PRO A 557 -27.17 -3.42 4.66
CA PRO A 557 -28.09 -2.32 4.35
C PRO A 557 -27.37 -1.17 3.64
N ARG A 558 -28.13 -0.34 2.92
CA ARG A 558 -27.55 0.80 2.19
C ARG A 558 -26.93 1.79 3.20
N PRO A 559 -25.69 2.26 2.98
CA PRO A 559 -25.10 3.28 3.84
C PRO A 559 -25.73 4.65 3.60
N ASP A 560 -25.82 5.43 4.67
CA ASP A 560 -26.27 6.82 4.67
C ASP A 560 -25.18 7.75 4.12
N THR A 561 -23.91 7.43 4.37
CA THR A 561 -22.75 8.18 3.88
C THR A 561 -21.74 7.24 3.24
N MET A 562 -21.22 7.61 2.06
CA MET A 562 -20.19 6.86 1.35
C MET A 562 -19.05 7.80 0.93
N ILE A 563 -17.86 7.57 1.49
CA ILE A 563 -16.63 8.32 1.20
C ILE A 563 -15.68 7.34 0.51
N ARG A 564 -15.49 7.45 -0.81
CA ARG A 564 -14.48 6.66 -1.52
C ARG A 564 -13.45 7.60 -2.10
N VAL A 565 -12.18 7.36 -1.75
CA VAL A 565 -11.04 8.12 -2.27
C VAL A 565 -10.03 7.18 -2.87
N PHE A 566 -9.52 7.48 -4.05
CA PHE A 566 -8.51 6.65 -4.68
C PHE A 566 -7.41 7.53 -5.26
N LEU A 567 -6.17 7.32 -4.82
CA LEU A 567 -5.03 8.12 -5.27
C LEU A 567 -4.36 7.46 -6.46
N ASP A 568 -4.49 8.07 -7.63
CA ASP A 568 -3.58 7.83 -8.74
C ASP A 568 -2.34 8.75 -8.58
N PHE A 569 -1.14 8.19 -8.71
CA PHE A 569 0.08 8.98 -8.64
C PHE A 569 1.18 8.51 -9.61
N GLN A 570 2.01 9.46 -10.04
CA GLN A 570 3.06 9.26 -11.04
C GLN A 570 4.31 10.08 -10.69
N GLY A 571 5.50 9.47 -10.82
CA GLY A 571 6.79 10.14 -10.68
C GLY A 571 7.16 10.97 -11.92
N LEU A 572 7.76 12.14 -11.72
CA LEU A 572 8.11 13.10 -12.77
C LEU A 572 9.53 13.65 -12.60
N LYS A 573 10.27 13.73 -13.72
CA LYS A 573 11.61 14.35 -13.78
C LYS A 573 11.55 15.87 -13.64
N GLU A 574 10.47 16.48 -14.12
CA GLU A 574 10.24 17.92 -14.11
C GLU A 574 8.80 18.24 -13.69
N SER A 575 8.58 19.46 -13.20
CA SER A 575 7.25 19.90 -12.80
C SER A 575 6.40 20.18 -14.05
N VAL A 576 5.20 19.62 -14.10
CA VAL A 576 4.24 19.85 -15.20
C VAL A 576 3.04 20.64 -14.70
N VAL A 577 2.45 21.44 -15.60
CA VAL A 577 1.22 22.20 -15.30
C VAL A 577 0.01 21.31 -15.57
N ILE A 578 -0.78 21.05 -14.54
CA ILE A 578 -2.05 20.32 -14.61
C ILE A 578 -3.12 21.09 -13.82
N PRO A 579 -4.39 21.11 -14.26
CA PRO A 579 -5.46 21.74 -13.50
C PRO A 579 -5.53 21.19 -12.06
N THR A 580 -5.58 22.09 -11.06
CA THR A 580 -5.64 21.69 -9.65
C THR A 580 -7.00 21.14 -9.26
N GLN A 581 -7.01 20.10 -8.42
CA GLN A 581 -8.24 19.54 -7.86
C GLN A 581 -8.71 20.35 -6.64
N THR A 582 -10.02 20.58 -6.57
CA THR A 582 -10.67 21.05 -5.34
C THR A 582 -11.07 19.85 -4.51
N LEU A 583 -10.41 19.64 -3.38
CA LEU A 583 -10.74 18.55 -2.45
C LEU A 583 -11.79 19.03 -1.44
N SER A 584 -12.77 18.18 -1.15
CA SER A 584 -13.83 18.50 -0.19
C SER A 584 -14.32 17.26 0.54
N SER A 585 -14.56 17.38 1.84
CA SER A 585 -15.08 16.32 2.69
C SER A 585 -16.61 16.30 2.69
N ILE A 586 -17.19 15.10 2.87
CA ILE A 586 -18.62 14.93 3.11
C ILE A 586 -18.85 14.68 4.62
N PRO A 587 -19.84 15.33 5.27
CA PRO A 587 -20.16 15.06 6.67
C PRO A 587 -20.64 13.61 6.87
N ARG A 588 -20.07 12.93 7.87
CA ARG A 588 -20.46 11.55 8.24
C ARG A 588 -21.80 11.55 8.97
N LYS A 589 -22.82 10.96 8.34
CA LYS A 589 -24.17 10.83 8.90
C LYS A 589 -24.61 9.37 8.81
N GLY A 590 -25.19 8.84 9.89
CA GLY A 590 -25.74 7.49 9.93
C GLY A 590 -24.69 6.40 9.66
N PHE A 591 -25.11 5.30 9.04
CA PHE A 591 -24.19 4.25 8.60
C PHE A 591 -23.23 4.80 7.55
N THR A 592 -21.96 4.93 7.93
CA THR A 592 -20.90 5.46 7.08
C THR A 592 -20.00 4.34 6.57
N VAL A 593 -19.74 4.35 5.27
CA VAL A 593 -18.74 3.51 4.61
C VAL A 593 -17.62 4.40 4.10
N VAL A 594 -16.38 4.02 4.41
CA VAL A 594 -15.19 4.67 3.86
C VAL A 594 -14.39 3.65 3.08
N GLU A 595 -14.05 3.95 1.84
CA GLU A 595 -13.05 3.21 1.08
C GLU A 595 -11.91 4.15 0.73
N TRP A 596 -10.68 3.74 1.00
CA TRP A 596 -9.53 4.40 0.41
C TRP A 596 -8.70 3.41 -0.38
N GLY A 597 -8.07 3.88 -1.44
CA GLY A 597 -7.12 3.10 -2.22
C GLY A 597 -6.19 3.98 -3.02
N GLY A 598 -5.39 3.36 -3.87
CA GLY A 598 -4.53 4.08 -4.79
C GLY A 598 -3.94 3.16 -5.83
N LEU A 599 -3.34 3.77 -6.84
CA LEU A 599 -2.60 3.11 -7.89
C LEU A 599 -1.33 3.91 -8.10
N LEU A 600 -0.18 3.25 -7.94
CA LEU A 600 1.04 3.75 -8.56
C LEU A 600 0.93 3.44 -10.05
N VAL A 601 0.74 4.49 -10.87
CA VAL A 601 0.95 4.37 -12.32
C VAL A 601 2.46 4.24 -12.48
N ARG A 602 2.90 3.00 -12.68
CA ARG A 602 4.31 2.69 -12.87
C ARG A 602 4.76 3.11 -14.26
#